data_AF-A0A3M1X231-F1
#
_entry.id   AF-A0A3M1X231-F1
#
_cell.length_a   1.000
_cell.length_b   1.000
_cell.length_c   1.000
_cell.angle_alpha   90.00
_cell.angle_beta   90.00
_cell.angle_gamma   90.00
#
_symmetry.space_group_name_H-M   'P 1'
#
loop_
_entity.id
_entity.type
_entity.pdbx_description
1 polymer ?
#
loop_
_entity_poly.entity_id
_entity_poly.type
_entity_poly.pdbx_seq_one_letter_code
_entity_poly.pdbx_strand_id
1 'polypeptide(L)'
;MYPFLAGLLLVRVVRPGRIPYAFLWASLLLIIALSVPHLGGEQAWINGLHEAFVIIVVFPLIVYIGASGQPESRSGGLLTKFLGDLSYPLYITHYPLVYVFMAWVVNNEVPVGEAFPVAVLTFGASVLLGYLSLRFYDVPVRRWLSQRFLKRPLGDDGAST
;
A
#
# COMPACT_ATOMS: atom_id res chain seq x y z
N MET A 1 14.90 -11.51 3.37
CA MET A 1 15.93 -10.48 3.61
C MET A 1 16.34 -9.72 2.36
N TYR A 2 16.45 -10.36 1.19
CA TYR A 2 16.81 -9.72 -0.08
C TYR A 2 15.98 -8.47 -0.47
N PRO A 3 14.62 -8.48 -0.43
CA PRO A 3 13.83 -7.34 -0.90
C PRO A 3 14.09 -6.04 -0.12
N PHE A 4 14.37 -6.18 1.18
CA PHE A 4 14.71 -5.05 2.05
C PHE A 4 16.05 -4.41 1.66
N LEU A 5 17.08 -5.23 1.43
CA LEU A 5 18.41 -4.74 1.04
C LEU A 5 18.39 -4.13 -0.37
N ALA A 6 17.67 -4.75 -1.30
CA ALA A 6 17.49 -4.21 -2.65
C ALA A 6 16.79 -2.84 -2.61
N GLY A 7 15.74 -2.70 -1.81
CA GLY A 7 15.07 -1.40 -1.59
C GLY A 7 15.99 -0.35 -0.95
N LEU A 8 16.79 -0.73 0.05
CA LEU A 8 17.75 0.18 0.68
C LEU A 8 18.86 0.63 -0.28
N LEU A 9 19.32 -0.26 -1.15
CA LEU A 9 20.30 0.04 -2.19
C LEU A 9 19.70 0.96 -3.26
N LEU A 10 18.44 0.73 -3.65
CA LEU A 10 17.72 1.57 -4.59
C LEU A 10 17.67 3.04 -4.11
N VAL A 11 17.33 3.26 -2.83
CA VAL A 11 17.29 4.61 -2.23
C VAL A 11 18.64 5.33 -2.29
N ARG A 12 19.75 4.60 -2.23
CA ARG A 12 21.11 5.19 -2.21
C ARG A 12 21.71 5.39 -3.58
N VAL A 13 21.44 4.49 -4.52
CA VAL A 13 22.08 4.48 -5.84
C VAL A 13 21.25 5.24 -6.87
N VAL A 14 19.93 5.20 -6.74
CA VAL A 14 19.04 5.70 -7.78
C VAL A 14 18.60 7.13 -7.45
N ARG A 15 18.89 8.06 -8.36
CA ARG A 15 18.30 9.39 -8.33
C ARG A 15 16.93 9.32 -8.98
N PRO A 16 15.83 9.64 -8.27
CA PRO A 16 14.50 9.60 -8.86
C PRO A 16 14.44 10.49 -10.10
N GLY A 17 13.95 9.92 -11.20
CA GLY A 17 13.74 10.64 -12.44
C GLY A 17 12.45 11.48 -12.40
N ARG A 18 12.04 11.95 -13.58
CA ARG A 18 10.79 12.68 -13.77
C ARG A 18 9.90 11.91 -14.75
N ILE A 19 9.00 11.07 -14.22
CA ILE A 19 8.09 10.24 -15.03
C ILE A 19 6.65 10.78 -14.89
N PRO A 20 5.99 11.18 -16.00
CA PRO A 20 4.56 11.49 -15.98
C PRO A 20 3.74 10.20 -15.84
N TYR A 21 2.58 10.30 -15.21
CA TYR A 21 1.64 9.20 -14.98
C TYR A 21 2.22 8.03 -14.19
N ALA A 22 3.24 8.31 -13.36
CA ALA A 22 3.95 7.28 -12.61
C ALA A 22 3.04 6.43 -11.73
N PHE A 23 2.01 7.01 -11.11
CA PHE A 23 1.03 6.26 -10.32
C PHE A 23 0.25 5.25 -11.19
N LEU A 24 -0.16 5.64 -12.39
CA LEU A 24 -0.87 4.76 -13.33
C LEU A 24 0.05 3.64 -13.82
N TRP A 25 1.28 3.97 -14.24
CA TRP A 25 2.25 2.99 -14.70
C TRP A 25 2.65 1.99 -13.60
N ALA A 26 2.91 2.48 -12.39
CA ALA A 26 3.22 1.63 -11.24
C ALA A 26 2.04 0.71 -10.88
N SER A 27 0.81 1.24 -10.89
CA SER A 27 -0.40 0.45 -10.62
C SER A 27 -0.64 -0.61 -11.69
N LEU A 28 -0.48 -0.26 -12.97
CA LEU A 28 -0.66 -1.19 -14.09
C LEU A 28 0.37 -2.33 -14.02
N LEU A 29 1.64 -2.01 -13.81
CA LEU A 29 2.69 -3.02 -13.66
C LEU A 29 2.43 -3.94 -12.45
N LEU A 30 1.94 -3.38 -11.35
CA LEU A 30 1.58 -4.15 -10.17
C LEU A 30 0.41 -5.11 -10.44
N ILE A 31 -0.64 -4.63 -11.12
CA ILE A 31 -1.78 -5.47 -11.52
C ILE A 31 -1.31 -6.59 -12.43
N ILE A 32 -0.49 -6.29 -13.45
CA ILE A 32 0.04 -7.30 -14.37
C ILE A 32 0.85 -8.34 -13.58
N ALA A 33 1.77 -7.91 -12.73
CA ALA A 33 2.62 -8.82 -11.94
C ALA A 33 1.80 -9.73 -11.01
N LEU A 34 0.73 -9.23 -10.42
CA LEU A 34 -0.13 -9.98 -9.49
C LEU A 34 -1.23 -10.80 -10.20
N SER A 35 -1.57 -10.47 -11.45
CA SER A 35 -2.61 -11.18 -12.21
C SER A 35 -2.07 -12.44 -12.91
N VAL A 36 -0.75 -12.64 -12.95
CA VAL A 36 -0.17 -13.86 -13.51
C VAL A 36 -0.53 -15.03 -12.58
N PRO A 37 -1.34 -16.01 -13.02
CA PRO A 37 -1.65 -17.19 -12.22
C PRO A 37 -0.39 -18.04 -12.04
N HIS A 38 -0.38 -18.91 -11.03
CA HIS A 38 0.74 -19.81 -10.75
C HIS A 38 1.19 -20.56 -12.02
N LEU A 39 2.39 -20.23 -12.50
CA LEU A 39 2.96 -20.79 -13.72
C LEU A 39 3.82 -21.98 -13.35
N GLY A 40 3.39 -23.21 -13.64
CA GLY A 40 4.31 -24.35 -13.51
C GLY A 40 3.69 -25.72 -13.29
N GLY A 41 2.44 -25.85 -12.81
CA GLY A 41 1.85 -27.17 -12.55
C GLY A 41 2.80 -28.08 -11.75
N GLU A 42 3.27 -29.18 -12.35
CA GLU A 42 4.24 -30.11 -11.75
C GLU A 42 5.70 -29.60 -11.70
N GLN A 43 6.03 -28.57 -12.49
CA GLN A 43 7.38 -28.00 -12.64
C GLN A 43 7.51 -26.73 -11.79
N ALA A 44 7.67 -26.92 -10.47
CA ALA A 44 7.77 -25.83 -9.50
C ALA A 44 8.90 -24.81 -9.75
N TRP A 45 9.94 -25.19 -10.51
CA TRP A 45 11.07 -24.32 -10.83
C TRP A 45 10.70 -23.17 -11.77
N ILE A 46 9.70 -23.35 -12.64
CA ILE A 46 9.22 -22.30 -13.56
C ILE A 46 8.56 -21.18 -12.76
N ASN A 47 7.72 -21.55 -11.80
CA ASN A 47 7.10 -20.59 -10.89
C ASN A 47 8.16 -19.88 -10.04
N GLY A 48 9.14 -20.63 -9.50
CA GLY A 48 10.23 -20.05 -8.73
C GLY A 48 11.06 -19.04 -9.53
N LEU A 49 11.31 -19.30 -10.81
CA LEU A 49 12.02 -18.38 -11.70
C LEU A 49 11.18 -17.12 -11.99
N HIS A 50 9.87 -17.29 -12.22
CA HIS A 50 8.94 -16.18 -12.39
C HIS A 50 8.87 -15.31 -11.13
N GLU A 51 8.67 -15.91 -9.96
CA GLU A 51 8.64 -15.18 -8.67
C GLU A 51 9.96 -14.46 -8.40
N ALA A 52 11.10 -15.12 -8.64
CA ALA A 52 12.42 -14.51 -8.49
C ALA A 52 12.56 -13.31 -9.44
N PHE A 53 12.17 -13.43 -10.70
CA PHE A 53 12.21 -12.33 -11.66
C PHE A 53 11.32 -11.16 -11.22
N VAL A 54 10.09 -11.45 -10.77
CA VAL A 54 9.17 -10.41 -10.27
C VAL A 54 9.76 -9.69 -9.06
N ILE A 55 10.35 -10.41 -8.12
CA ILE A 55 10.92 -9.84 -6.89
C ILE A 55 12.22 -9.06 -7.17
N ILE A 56 13.08 -9.55 -8.06
CA ILE A 56 14.41 -8.98 -8.32
C ILE A 56 14.34 -7.82 -9.31
N VAL A 57 13.40 -7.86 -10.26
CA VAL A 57 13.35 -6.89 -11.38
C VAL A 57 12.08 -6.05 -11.33
N VAL A 58 10.91 -6.68 -11.27
CA VAL A 58 9.63 -5.98 -11.45
C VAL A 58 9.30 -5.10 -10.25
N PHE A 59 9.42 -5.59 -9.02
CA PHE A 59 9.14 -4.79 -7.82
C PHE A 59 10.09 -3.58 -7.68
N PRO A 60 11.42 -3.72 -7.82
CA PRO A 60 12.31 -2.56 -7.81
C PRO A 60 11.98 -1.53 -8.90
N LEU A 61 11.57 -1.98 -10.09
CA LEU A 61 11.14 -1.10 -11.18
C LEU A 61 9.86 -0.34 -10.81
N ILE A 62 8.85 -1.02 -10.25
CA ILE A 62 7.61 -0.39 -9.76
C ILE A 62 7.94 0.67 -8.70
N VAL A 63 8.82 0.35 -7.75
CA VAL A 63 9.26 1.29 -6.70
C VAL A 63 9.98 2.48 -7.32
N TYR A 64 10.87 2.27 -8.29
CA TYR A 64 11.57 3.35 -8.98
C TYR A 64 10.61 4.28 -9.73
N ILE A 65 9.64 3.72 -10.45
CA ILE A 65 8.62 4.50 -11.17
C ILE A 65 7.80 5.32 -10.18
N GLY A 66 7.31 4.69 -9.10
CA GLY A 66 6.56 5.38 -8.04
C GLY A 66 7.35 6.51 -7.38
N ALA A 67 8.63 6.30 -7.11
CA ALA A 67 9.52 7.32 -6.53
C ALA A 67 9.87 8.45 -7.52
N SER A 68 9.91 8.15 -8.83
CA SER A 68 10.18 9.10 -9.91
C SER A 68 8.92 9.83 -10.41
N GLY A 69 7.79 9.63 -9.74
CA GLY A 69 6.54 10.29 -10.08
C GLY A 69 6.64 11.79 -9.90
N GLN A 70 6.39 12.52 -10.99
CA GLN A 70 6.17 13.95 -10.89
C GLN A 70 4.85 14.22 -10.14
N PRO A 71 4.72 15.34 -9.41
CA PRO A 71 3.43 15.78 -8.88
C PRO A 71 2.50 16.12 -10.06
N GLU A 72 1.83 15.09 -10.54
CA GLU A 72 0.99 15.15 -11.71
C GLU A 72 -0.34 15.75 -11.37
N SER A 73 -0.49 17.04 -11.68
CA SER A 73 -1.67 17.86 -11.33
C SER A 73 -2.00 17.87 -9.82
N ARG A 74 -2.69 18.91 -9.36
CA ARG A 74 -3.08 18.99 -7.95
C ARG A 74 -4.02 17.85 -7.53
N SER A 75 -4.81 17.31 -8.46
CA SER A 75 -5.80 16.25 -8.23
C SER A 75 -5.18 14.84 -8.14
N GLY A 76 -4.23 14.50 -9.01
CA GLY A 76 -3.56 13.19 -8.98
C GLY A 76 -2.82 12.93 -7.68
N GLY A 77 -2.04 13.92 -7.23
CA GLY A 77 -1.33 13.84 -5.95
C GLY A 77 -2.25 13.77 -4.72
N LEU A 78 -3.43 14.40 -4.77
CA LEU A 78 -4.43 14.30 -3.70
C LEU A 78 -5.04 12.90 -3.63
N LEU A 79 -5.32 12.27 -4.77
CA LEU A 79 -5.87 10.91 -4.81
C LEU A 79 -4.87 9.88 -4.32
N THR A 80 -3.61 9.92 -4.79
CA THR A 80 -2.56 9.01 -4.30
C THR A 80 -2.35 9.15 -2.80
N LYS A 81 -2.36 10.39 -2.29
CA LYS A 81 -2.26 10.64 -0.85
C LYS A 81 -3.47 10.11 -0.09
N PHE A 82 -4.68 10.36 -0.58
CA PHE A 82 -5.91 9.87 0.04
C PHE A 82 -5.95 8.34 0.12
N LEU A 83 -5.62 7.66 -0.99
CA LEU A 83 -5.54 6.19 -1.05
C LEU A 83 -4.46 5.66 -0.10
N GLY A 84 -3.30 6.32 -0.06
CA GLY A 84 -2.22 5.98 0.88
C GLY A 84 -2.63 6.16 2.34
N ASP A 85 -3.22 7.30 2.69
CA ASP A 85 -3.69 7.59 4.04
C ASP A 85 -4.80 6.61 4.48
N LEU A 86 -5.71 6.24 3.58
CA LEU A 86 -6.77 5.24 3.85
C LEU A 86 -6.22 3.81 3.99
N SER A 87 -5.17 3.47 3.23
CA SER A 87 -4.60 2.12 3.24
C SER A 87 -4.12 1.68 4.63
N TYR A 88 -3.65 2.61 5.47
CA TYR A 88 -3.10 2.29 6.78
C TYR A 88 -4.17 1.87 7.80
N PRO A 89 -5.24 2.66 8.06
CA PRO A 89 -6.35 2.20 8.89
C PRO A 89 -7.05 0.97 8.33
N LEU A 90 -7.24 0.92 7.00
CA LEU A 90 -7.85 -0.23 6.35
C LEU A 90 -7.03 -1.49 6.61
N TYR A 91 -5.70 -1.42 6.46
CA TYR A 91 -4.81 -2.56 6.71
C TYR A 91 -5.01 -3.13 8.12
N ILE A 92 -5.08 -2.28 9.15
CA ILE A 92 -5.22 -2.74 10.52
C ILE A 92 -6.62 -3.32 10.80
N THR A 93 -7.67 -2.74 10.23
CA THR A 93 -9.06 -3.12 10.56
C THR A 93 -9.57 -4.30 9.75
N HIS A 94 -9.19 -4.43 8.48
CA HIS A 94 -9.74 -5.48 7.61
C HIS A 94 -9.24 -6.88 7.98
N TYR A 95 -7.98 -7.04 8.40
CA TYR A 95 -7.41 -8.35 8.73
C TYR A 95 -8.23 -9.08 9.81
N PRO A 96 -8.47 -8.50 11.01
CA PRO A 96 -9.30 -9.14 12.03
C PRO A 96 -10.69 -9.52 11.52
N LEU A 97 -11.34 -8.64 10.77
CA LEU A 97 -12.70 -8.86 10.26
C LEU A 97 -12.74 -10.02 9.26
N VAL A 98 -11.81 -10.06 8.32
CA VAL A 98 -11.69 -11.14 7.34
C VAL A 98 -11.36 -12.46 8.03
N TYR A 99 -10.51 -12.47 9.05
CA TYR A 99 -10.20 -13.68 9.82
C TYR A 99 -11.43 -14.21 10.58
N VAL A 100 -12.21 -13.34 11.21
CA VAL A 100 -13.45 -13.74 11.87
C VAL A 100 -14.46 -14.29 10.86
N PHE A 101 -14.62 -13.64 9.70
CA PHE A 101 -15.45 -14.13 8.61
C PHE A 101 -14.99 -15.51 8.11
N MET A 102 -13.70 -15.68 7.84
CA MET A 102 -13.12 -16.95 7.40
C MET A 102 -13.31 -18.06 8.44
N ALA A 103 -13.09 -17.76 9.72
CA ALA A 103 -13.31 -18.71 10.80
C ALA A 103 -14.79 -19.13 10.88
N TRP A 104 -15.72 -18.19 10.69
CA TRP A 104 -17.15 -18.50 10.65
C TRP A 104 -17.51 -19.39 9.46
N VAL A 105 -17.02 -19.08 8.24
CA VAL A 105 -17.26 -19.89 7.04
C VAL A 105 -16.73 -21.32 7.22
N VAL A 106 -15.49 -21.46 7.71
CA VAL A 106 -14.84 -22.76 7.90
C VAL A 106 -15.52 -23.58 9.00
N ASN A 107 -15.84 -22.98 10.14
CA ASN A 107 -16.44 -23.70 11.28
C ASN A 107 -17.89 -24.12 11.03
N ASN A 108 -18.60 -23.47 10.12
CA ASN A 108 -20.00 -23.76 9.80
C ASN A 108 -20.19 -24.37 8.40
N GLU A 109 -19.09 -24.71 7.71
CA GLU A 109 -19.08 -25.29 6.35
C GLU A 109 -19.99 -24.54 5.36
N VAL A 110 -20.01 -23.20 5.45
CA VAL A 110 -20.97 -22.36 4.72
C VAL A 110 -20.69 -22.41 3.21
N PRO A 111 -21.68 -22.74 2.38
CA PRO A 111 -21.52 -22.70 0.93
C PRO A 111 -21.19 -21.29 0.43
N VAL A 112 -20.37 -21.18 -0.62
CA VAL A 112 -19.90 -19.89 -1.16
C VAL A 112 -21.06 -18.95 -1.54
N GLY A 113 -22.17 -19.49 -2.05
CA GLY A 113 -23.34 -18.70 -2.41
C GLY A 113 -24.00 -18.00 -1.21
N GLU A 114 -24.01 -18.65 -0.05
CA GLU A 114 -24.57 -18.11 1.20
C GLU A 114 -23.56 -17.22 1.93
N ALA A 115 -22.27 -17.49 1.76
CA ALA A 115 -21.21 -16.65 2.30
C ALA A 115 -21.06 -15.31 1.54
N PHE A 116 -21.50 -15.24 0.27
CA PHE A 116 -21.28 -14.06 -0.58
C PHE A 116 -21.89 -12.76 -0.03
N PRO A 117 -23.16 -12.71 0.43
CA PRO A 117 -23.72 -11.50 1.05
C PRO A 117 -22.94 -11.07 2.31
N VAL A 118 -22.52 -12.04 3.12
CA VAL A 118 -21.73 -11.78 4.34
C VAL A 118 -20.32 -11.30 4.00
N ALA A 119 -19.74 -11.79 2.91
CA ALA A 119 -18.45 -11.31 2.39
C ALA A 119 -18.54 -9.86 1.93
N VAL A 120 -19.59 -9.49 1.19
CA VAL A 120 -19.86 -8.10 0.77
C VAL A 120 -20.06 -7.20 1.98
N LEU A 121 -20.81 -7.67 2.98
CA LEU A 121 -21.00 -6.95 4.24
C LEU A 121 -19.67 -6.75 4.99
N THR A 122 -18.85 -7.79 5.09
CA THR A 122 -17.54 -7.77 5.76
C THR A 122 -16.60 -6.81 5.05
N PHE A 123 -16.60 -6.81 3.72
CA PHE A 123 -15.85 -5.85 2.91
C PHE A 123 -16.31 -4.41 3.16
N GLY A 124 -17.61 -4.15 3.07
CA GLY A 124 -18.19 -2.84 3.33
C GLY A 124 -17.90 -2.33 4.74
N ALA A 125 -18.03 -3.20 5.76
CA ALA A 125 -17.70 -2.91 7.14
C ALA A 125 -16.21 -2.59 7.32
N SER A 126 -15.32 -3.34 6.66
CA SER A 126 -13.87 -3.10 6.71
C SER A 126 -13.49 -1.73 6.13
N VAL A 127 -14.07 -1.40 4.96
CA VAL A 127 -13.85 -0.09 4.32
C VAL A 127 -14.42 1.05 5.17
N LEU A 128 -15.64 0.88 5.68
CA LEU A 128 -16.29 1.88 6.53
C LEU A 128 -15.47 2.12 7.80
N LEU A 129 -15.04 1.06 8.49
CA LEU A 129 -14.22 1.16 9.69
C LEU A 129 -12.85 1.79 9.40
N GLY A 130 -12.20 1.40 8.29
CA GLY A 130 -10.96 2.05 7.85
C GLY A 130 -11.15 3.55 7.63
N TYR A 131 -12.24 3.96 6.98
CA TYR A 131 -12.55 5.37 6.75
C TYR A 131 -12.90 6.14 8.02
N LEU A 132 -13.69 5.54 8.93
CA LEU A 132 -14.03 6.14 10.22
C LEU A 132 -12.77 6.32 11.07
N SER A 133 -11.92 5.30 11.15
CA SER A 133 -10.63 5.38 11.85
C SER A 133 -9.74 6.46 11.26
N LEU A 134 -9.67 6.57 9.93
CA LEU A 134 -8.93 7.66 9.27
C LEU A 134 -9.45 9.04 9.71
N ARG A 135 -10.76 9.25 9.63
CA ARG A 135 -11.39 10.56 9.85
C ARG A 135 -11.40 10.99 11.32
N PHE A 136 -11.68 10.06 12.23
CA PHE A 136 -11.92 10.36 13.65
C PHE A 136 -10.73 10.08 14.56
N TYR A 137 -9.76 9.26 14.14
CA TYR A 137 -8.63 8.91 14.97
C TYR A 137 -7.30 9.28 14.31
N ASP A 138 -7.02 8.73 13.14
CA ASP A 138 -5.70 8.78 12.53
C ASP A 138 -5.29 10.21 12.14
N VAL A 139 -6.16 10.94 11.44
CA VAL A 139 -5.93 12.35 11.08
C VAL A 139 -5.81 13.26 12.31
N PRO A 140 -6.75 13.27 13.29
CA PRO A 140 -6.65 14.15 14.45
C PRO A 140 -5.45 13.81 15.35
N VAL A 141 -5.18 12.53 15.60
CA VAL A 141 -4.01 12.11 16.40
C VAL A 141 -2.72 12.48 15.69
N ARG A 142 -2.61 12.25 14.37
CA ARG A 142 -1.44 12.67 13.59
C ARG A 142 -1.22 14.18 13.65
N ARG A 143 -2.29 14.99 13.54
CA ARG A 143 -2.21 16.46 13.67
C ARG A 143 -1.74 16.87 15.07
N TRP A 144 -2.30 16.25 16.10
CA TRP A 144 -1.94 16.52 17.49
C TRP A 144 -0.48 16.18 17.80
N LEU A 145 -0.03 14.98 17.40
CA LEU A 145 1.37 14.56 17.56
C LEU A 145 2.33 15.47 16.80
N SER A 146 2.00 15.83 15.56
CA SER A 146 2.83 16.72 14.75
C SER A 146 2.96 18.11 15.37
N GLN A 147 1.87 18.64 15.94
CA GLN A 147 1.90 19.93 16.63
C GLN A 147 2.63 19.89 17.97
N ARG A 148 2.64 18.73 18.65
CA ARG A 148 3.25 18.57 19.97
C ARG A 148 4.73 18.23 19.92
N PHE A 149 5.17 17.44 18.95
CA PHE A 149 6.53 16.89 18.87
C PHE A 149 7.32 17.35 17.62
N LEU A 150 6.65 17.76 16.54
CA LEU A 150 7.30 18.27 15.32
C LEU A 150 7.30 19.80 15.24
N LYS A 151 6.82 20.52 16.26
CA LYS A 151 7.18 21.94 16.45
C LYS A 151 8.67 22.01 16.73
N ARG A 152 9.46 22.00 15.66
CA ARG A 152 10.82 22.52 15.64
C ARG A 152 10.74 23.93 16.26
N PRO A 153 11.62 24.31 17.19
CA PRO A 153 11.71 25.70 17.62
C PRO A 153 11.85 26.52 16.34
N LEU A 154 11.07 27.60 16.22
CA LEU A 154 11.47 28.67 15.33
C LEU A 154 12.90 29.00 15.76
N GLY A 155 13.86 28.65 14.90
CA GLY A 155 15.21 29.19 15.00
C GLY A 155 15.03 30.69 14.89
N ASP A 156 15.11 31.32 16.04
CA ASP A 156 15.25 32.74 16.22
C ASP A 156 16.65 33.11 15.72
N ASP A 157 16.81 33.19 14.40
CA ASP A 157 17.96 33.84 13.79
C ASP A 157 17.50 35.21 13.26
N GLY A 158 17.01 36.02 14.19
CA GLY A 158 17.09 37.47 14.08
C GLY A 158 18.20 37.97 15.01
N ALA A 159 19.36 38.34 14.47
CA ALA A 159 20.12 39.55 14.85
C ALA A 159 21.59 39.49 14.37
N SER A 160 22.03 40.63 13.79
CA SER A 160 23.42 41.13 13.70
C SER A 160 24.38 40.31 12.81
N THR A 161 25.01 40.84 11.76
CA THR A 161 25.47 42.19 11.41
C THR A 161 25.60 42.32 9.89
#